data_AF-A0A2H0LTI9-F1
#
_entry.id   AF-A0A2H0LTI9-F1
#
_cell.length_a   1.000
_cell.length_b   1.000
_cell.length_c   1.000
_cell.angle_alpha   90.00
_cell.angle_beta   90.00
_cell.angle_gamma   90.00
#
_symmetry.space_group_name_H-M   'P 1'
#
loop_
_entity.id
_entity.type
_entity.pdbx_description
1 polymer ?
#
loop_
_entity_poly.entity_id
_entity_poly.type
_entity_poly.pdbx_seq_one_letter_code
_entity_poly.pdbx_strand_id
1 'polypeptide(L)'
;MGVVHKLKPEVLSFIIENKQNNPTLSCRHLTSLILEQLHIKVSKSSINAIFKESNLSMPIGRRAKEKKKKFKMPVLPVIEPAEPNRLEDLSNKIAEEQARLAAEKAAQELVKIKAQEEAKLRELERIAQGTEENKRKEEEREIEEAGLKAEREKWARLAEEEQKVKQQASKQDASREEEVVLPEAELVTPEILPEDRVCSGAIILKALDYLIGGSQEINALISRATGSIPEDSLNLTKALIFKSIFSKDNFSTLGDLIGVQYPQEKLNSYYTQVRQITDIGIDVSKIISNLFTEAKGVKLHFADGSIIHLDAQLYSSWPGTRFPYDFSNTVSELKNNLNKHFVNGAPLVLFSPPGYDIFPKDFFSLLLNIGLKNNCPDSLILFGNQSEELETIPLNSAPACSLVFGLWPWQFTTSRKVKKIGDFYLKYIKEIDRDLYLGEIELDLFRPSLNQNITLKGCAVKTDLKEKIRLVIFNVNQQAMNLDELAGIYLSRWPNFEEAFQDFSRKIELFTYSNAEQKFFPGDSFGLDTTGLTKELAEIFANYIKMLDAYLRWHFLPAGYLEKDLSVTRDCFYKIPVKLITSQNKIRARTLVSQDYQFLKDLEYLNCRLNERQINAATGKLFWFESAFK
;
A
#
# COMPACT_ATOMS: atom_id res chain seq x y z
N MET A 1 12.38 -12.19 -13.05
CA MET A 1 13.18 -13.09 -13.91
C MET A 1 13.23 -14.46 -13.25
N GLY A 2 12.77 -15.51 -13.95
CA GLY A 2 12.44 -16.78 -13.32
C GLY A 2 13.66 -17.57 -12.85
N VAL A 3 13.59 -18.05 -11.61
CA VAL A 3 14.50 -19.06 -11.05
C VAL A 3 14.41 -20.30 -11.93
N VAL A 4 15.46 -20.57 -12.71
CA VAL A 4 15.61 -21.84 -13.44
C VAL A 4 15.91 -22.89 -12.38
N HIS A 5 14.86 -23.48 -11.79
CA HIS A 5 15.03 -24.72 -11.03
C HIS A 5 15.64 -25.74 -12.00
N LYS A 6 16.88 -26.15 -11.72
CA LYS A 6 17.57 -27.19 -12.46
C LYS A 6 16.69 -28.45 -12.41
N LEU A 7 16.01 -28.75 -13.51
CA LEU A 7 15.26 -29.99 -13.65
C LEU A 7 16.25 -31.15 -13.56
N LYS A 8 15.84 -32.25 -12.91
CA LYS A 8 16.67 -33.44 -12.82
C LYS A 8 16.99 -33.95 -14.25
N PRO A 9 18.19 -34.49 -14.51
CA PRO A 9 18.57 -35.01 -15.82
C PRO A 9 17.57 -36.04 -16.38
N GLU A 10 16.98 -36.86 -15.50
CA GLU A 10 15.95 -37.85 -15.82
C GLU A 10 14.70 -37.23 -16.45
N VAL A 11 14.27 -36.06 -15.97
CA VAL A 11 13.10 -35.35 -16.50
C VAL A 11 13.45 -34.74 -17.85
N LEU A 12 14.69 -34.26 -18.03
CA LEU A 12 15.17 -33.71 -19.30
C LEU A 12 15.23 -34.79 -20.39
N SER A 13 15.84 -35.94 -20.11
CA SER A 13 15.90 -37.06 -21.05
C SER A 13 14.49 -37.55 -21.40
N PHE A 14 13.62 -37.68 -20.41
CA PHE A 14 12.22 -38.08 -20.61
C PHE A 14 11.45 -37.13 -21.54
N ILE A 15 11.60 -35.81 -21.36
CA ILE A 15 10.95 -34.79 -22.21
C ILE A 15 11.45 -34.88 -23.66
N ILE A 16 12.76 -35.01 -23.84
CA ILE A 16 13.40 -35.04 -25.16
C ILE A 16 13.01 -36.32 -25.91
N GLU A 17 13.11 -37.48 -25.27
CA GLU A 17 12.79 -38.78 -25.85
C GLU A 17 11.30 -38.86 -26.27
N ASN A 18 10.38 -38.45 -25.39
CA ASN A 18 8.95 -38.46 -25.72
C ASN A 18 8.61 -37.50 -26.88
N LYS A 19 9.29 -36.34 -26.95
CA LYS A 19 9.07 -35.38 -28.03
C LYS A 19 9.66 -35.85 -29.36
N GLN A 20 10.81 -36.55 -29.34
CA GLN A 20 11.40 -37.17 -30.53
C GLN A 20 10.54 -38.33 -31.05
N ASN A 21 10.05 -39.18 -30.15
CA ASN A 21 9.19 -40.31 -30.51
C ASN A 21 7.80 -39.86 -30.99
N ASN A 22 7.27 -38.75 -30.45
CA ASN A 22 5.96 -38.22 -30.81
C ASN A 22 5.99 -36.69 -31.03
N PRO A 23 6.37 -36.22 -32.24
CA PRO A 23 6.48 -34.79 -32.54
C PRO A 23 5.18 -33.99 -32.36
N THR A 24 4.02 -34.65 -32.42
CA THR A 24 2.69 -34.05 -32.24
C THR A 24 2.34 -33.73 -30.78
N LEU A 25 3.12 -34.21 -29.80
CA LEU A 25 2.86 -33.97 -28.39
C LEU A 25 2.92 -32.48 -28.05
N SER A 26 1.84 -31.98 -27.44
CA SER A 26 1.77 -30.62 -26.92
C SER A 26 2.47 -30.52 -25.56
N CYS A 27 3.02 -29.35 -25.23
CA CYS A 27 3.67 -29.13 -23.93
C CYS A 27 2.72 -29.43 -22.74
N ARG A 28 1.40 -29.21 -22.91
CA ARG A 28 0.41 -29.51 -21.86
C ARG A 28 0.28 -31.00 -21.60
N HIS A 29 0.31 -31.81 -22.66
CA HIS A 29 0.21 -33.25 -22.54
C HIS A 29 1.47 -33.85 -21.90
N LEU A 30 2.65 -33.32 -22.25
CA LEU A 30 3.90 -33.69 -21.59
C LEU A 30 3.92 -33.32 -20.11
N THR A 31 3.35 -32.17 -19.71
CA THR A 31 3.19 -31.85 -18.28
C THR A 31 2.39 -32.92 -17.55
N SER A 32 1.30 -33.43 -18.14
CA SER A 32 0.50 -34.51 -17.56
C SER A 32 1.27 -35.83 -17.49
N LEU A 33 1.98 -36.22 -18.56
CA LEU A 33 2.79 -37.45 -18.59
C LEU A 33 3.92 -37.45 -17.56
N ILE A 34 4.61 -36.32 -17.38
CA ILE A 34 5.67 -36.18 -16.37
C ILE A 34 5.09 -36.28 -14.96
N LEU A 35 3.92 -35.69 -14.72
CA LEU A 35 3.25 -35.77 -13.43
C LEU A 35 2.78 -37.22 -13.13
N GLU A 36 2.31 -37.93 -14.15
CA GLU A 36 1.83 -39.31 -14.03
C GLU A 36 2.97 -40.31 -13.81
N GLN A 37 4.04 -40.23 -14.61
CA GLN A 37 5.12 -41.22 -14.60
C GLN A 37 6.25 -40.91 -13.62
N LEU A 38 6.58 -39.63 -13.42
CA LEU A 38 7.71 -39.20 -12.59
C LEU A 38 7.26 -38.52 -11.30
N HIS A 39 5.95 -38.28 -11.12
CA HIS A 39 5.39 -37.58 -9.96
C HIS A 39 6.00 -36.20 -9.68
N ILE A 40 6.46 -35.51 -10.74
CA ILE A 40 7.07 -34.17 -10.66
C ILE A 40 6.19 -33.17 -11.40
N LYS A 41 5.81 -32.07 -10.73
CA LYS A 41 5.04 -30.99 -11.33
C LYS A 41 5.95 -30.04 -12.09
N VAL A 42 5.90 -30.08 -13.43
CA VAL A 42 6.70 -29.21 -14.31
C VAL A 42 5.82 -28.18 -15.01
N SER A 43 6.26 -26.92 -15.06
CA SER A 43 5.49 -25.86 -15.74
C SER A 43 5.59 -25.95 -17.27
N LYS A 44 4.54 -25.50 -17.98
CA LYS A 44 4.52 -25.45 -19.46
C LYS A 44 5.69 -24.63 -20.03
N SER A 45 6.04 -23.52 -19.39
CA SER A 45 7.13 -22.64 -19.84
C SER A 45 8.49 -23.33 -19.73
N SER A 46 8.72 -24.15 -18.69
CA SER A 46 9.94 -24.94 -18.53
C SER A 46 10.12 -25.95 -19.67
N ILE A 47 9.06 -26.69 -20.04
CA ILE A 47 9.10 -27.63 -21.18
C ILE A 47 9.36 -26.91 -22.51
N ASN A 48 8.77 -25.73 -22.69
CA ASN A 48 8.98 -24.93 -23.90
C ASN A 48 10.40 -24.36 -24.00
N ALA A 49 11.05 -24.05 -22.87
CA ALA A 49 12.46 -23.65 -22.84
C ALA A 49 13.35 -24.82 -23.28
N ILE A 50 13.12 -26.02 -22.75
CA ILE A 50 13.85 -27.24 -23.14
C ILE A 50 13.72 -27.51 -24.64
N PHE A 51 12.51 -27.40 -25.21
CA PHE A 51 12.31 -27.60 -26.65
C PHE A 51 13.06 -26.61 -27.53
N LYS A 52 13.23 -25.36 -27.06
CA LYS A 52 14.01 -24.36 -27.77
C LYS A 52 15.50 -24.65 -27.68
N GLU A 53 15.99 -25.01 -26.49
CA GLU A 53 17.40 -25.38 -26.26
C GLU A 53 17.80 -26.63 -27.04
N SER A 54 16.90 -27.61 -27.15
CA SER A 54 17.15 -28.88 -27.85
C SER A 54 16.79 -28.86 -29.34
N ASN A 55 16.45 -27.69 -29.92
CA ASN A 55 16.01 -27.54 -31.31
C ASN A 55 14.81 -28.45 -31.72
N LEU A 56 13.95 -28.82 -30.77
CA LEU A 56 12.73 -29.61 -31.01
C LEU A 56 11.46 -28.74 -31.11
N SER A 57 11.61 -27.42 -31.06
CA SER A 57 10.49 -26.48 -31.23
C SER A 57 10.02 -26.48 -32.69
N MET A 58 8.82 -26.99 -32.94
CA MET A 58 8.20 -26.86 -34.26
C MET A 58 7.96 -25.38 -34.60
N PRO A 59 8.14 -24.97 -35.87
CA PRO A 59 7.85 -23.61 -36.29
C PRO A 59 6.36 -23.34 -36.06
N ILE A 60 6.06 -22.40 -35.16
CA ILE A 60 4.69 -21.95 -34.91
C ILE A 60 4.29 -21.05 -36.09
N GLY A 61 3.92 -21.67 -37.21
CA GLY A 61 3.27 -20.99 -38.31
C GLY A 61 1.88 -20.59 -37.88
N ARG A 62 1.68 -19.33 -37.47
CA ARG A 62 0.35 -18.72 -37.54
C ARG A 62 -0.11 -18.85 -38.99
N ARG A 63 -1.14 -19.67 -39.27
CA ARG A 63 -1.78 -19.68 -40.59
C ARG A 63 -2.09 -18.23 -40.95
N ALA A 64 -1.51 -17.74 -42.04
CA ALA A 64 -1.77 -16.40 -42.54
C ALA A 64 -3.28 -16.30 -42.79
N LYS A 65 -3.97 -15.39 -42.09
CA LYS A 65 -5.35 -15.04 -42.44
C LYS A 65 -5.34 -14.54 -43.88
N GLU A 66 -6.16 -15.13 -44.75
CA GLU A 66 -6.32 -14.70 -46.14
C GLU A 66 -6.63 -13.20 -46.17
N LYS A 67 -5.70 -12.42 -46.72
CA LYS A 67 -5.90 -10.98 -46.93
C LYS A 67 -6.97 -10.83 -48.01
N LYS A 68 -8.09 -10.17 -47.68
CA LYS A 68 -9.10 -9.75 -48.67
C LYS A 68 -8.40 -8.97 -49.79
N LYS A 69 -8.53 -9.46 -51.03
CA LYS A 69 -7.97 -8.86 -52.25
C LYS A 69 -8.49 -7.43 -52.41
N LYS A 70 -7.59 -6.43 -52.35
CA LYS A 70 -7.84 -5.08 -52.86
C LYS A 70 -7.55 -5.06 -54.37
N PHE A 71 -8.39 -4.30 -55.08
CA PHE A 71 -8.46 -4.17 -56.54
C PHE A 71 -7.21 -3.47 -57.14
N LYS A 72 -7.01 -3.72 -58.44
CA LYS A 72 -5.82 -3.63 -59.31
C LYS A 72 -5.20 -2.23 -59.55
N MET A 73 -3.94 -2.19 -60.00
CA MET A 73 -3.59 -1.83 -61.40
C MET A 73 -2.16 -2.28 -61.79
N PRO A 74 -1.91 -2.72 -63.05
CA PRO A 74 -0.63 -3.30 -63.48
C PRO A 74 0.22 -2.32 -64.32
N VAL A 75 1.55 -2.45 -64.23
CA VAL A 75 2.48 -1.96 -65.27
C VAL A 75 3.50 -3.07 -65.55
N LEU A 76 3.60 -3.44 -66.81
CA LEU A 76 4.48 -4.48 -67.38
C LEU A 76 5.91 -3.95 -67.55
N PRO A 77 6.94 -4.81 -67.40
CA PRO A 77 8.22 -4.61 -68.07
C PRO A 77 8.38 -5.53 -69.29
N VAL A 78 9.00 -4.93 -70.30
CA VAL A 78 9.39 -5.45 -71.61
C VAL A 78 10.51 -6.48 -71.47
N ILE A 79 10.44 -7.54 -72.28
CA ILE A 79 11.46 -8.59 -72.41
C ILE A 79 12.34 -8.23 -73.61
N GLU A 80 13.66 -8.17 -73.42
CA GLU A 80 14.65 -8.24 -74.49
C GLU A 80 15.48 -9.54 -74.38
N PRO A 81 15.92 -10.12 -75.51
CA PRO A 81 16.51 -11.45 -75.59
C PRO A 81 18.01 -11.50 -75.28
N ALA A 82 18.44 -12.67 -74.82
CA ALA A 82 19.79 -12.97 -74.32
C ALA A 82 20.84 -13.13 -75.43
N GLU A 83 22.03 -12.57 -75.19
CA GLU A 83 23.26 -12.89 -75.94
C GLU A 83 24.04 -14.06 -75.27
N PRO A 84 24.59 -15.01 -76.06
CA PRO A 84 25.32 -16.16 -75.55
C PRO A 84 26.82 -15.88 -75.52
N ASN A 85 27.35 -15.47 -74.37
CA ASN A 85 28.76 -15.65 -74.03
C ASN A 85 28.97 -15.41 -72.53
N ARG A 86 28.75 -16.45 -71.70
CA ARG A 86 28.87 -16.32 -70.23
C ARG A 86 29.39 -17.54 -69.49
N LEU A 87 29.87 -18.57 -70.18
CA LEU A 87 30.29 -19.82 -69.52
C LEU A 87 31.66 -19.76 -68.84
N GLU A 88 32.64 -19.00 -69.37
CA GLU A 88 33.95 -18.87 -68.71
C GLU A 88 33.92 -17.90 -67.51
N ASP A 89 33.07 -16.87 -67.59
CA ASP A 89 32.91 -15.86 -66.55
C ASP A 89 32.13 -16.38 -65.33
N LEU A 90 31.33 -17.44 -65.50
CA LEU A 90 30.64 -18.15 -64.41
C LEU A 90 31.58 -19.07 -63.62
N SER A 91 32.58 -19.68 -64.27
CA SER A 91 33.50 -20.61 -63.60
C SER A 91 34.39 -19.89 -62.57
N ASN A 92 34.93 -18.73 -62.95
CA ASN A 92 35.74 -17.90 -62.05
C ASN A 92 34.92 -17.33 -60.88
N LYS A 93 33.66 -16.94 -61.14
CA LYS A 93 32.74 -16.47 -60.08
C LYS A 93 32.39 -17.57 -59.09
N ILE A 94 32.24 -18.82 -59.55
CA ILE A 94 31.97 -19.96 -58.66
C ILE A 94 33.19 -20.24 -57.77
N ALA A 95 34.42 -20.18 -58.30
CA ALA A 95 35.63 -20.38 -57.51
C ALA A 95 35.83 -19.29 -56.44
N GLU A 96 35.58 -18.02 -56.81
CA GLU A 96 35.68 -16.88 -55.89
C GLU A 96 34.59 -16.93 -54.80
N GLU A 97 33.37 -17.34 -55.16
CA GLU A 97 32.27 -17.50 -54.20
C GLU A 97 32.50 -18.68 -53.24
N GLN A 98 33.10 -19.78 -53.72
CA GLN A 98 33.52 -20.90 -52.86
C GLN A 98 34.61 -20.48 -51.87
N ALA A 99 35.59 -19.68 -52.28
CA ALA A 99 36.63 -19.15 -51.40
C ALA A 99 36.03 -18.21 -50.34
N ARG A 100 35.06 -17.36 -50.72
CA ARG A 100 34.35 -16.47 -49.78
C ARG A 100 33.54 -17.25 -48.75
N LEU A 101 32.83 -18.29 -49.18
CA LEU A 101 32.08 -19.19 -48.30
C LEU A 101 32.99 -19.96 -47.33
N ALA A 102 34.18 -20.36 -47.76
CA ALA A 102 35.16 -21.01 -46.89
C ALA A 102 35.71 -20.05 -45.82
N ALA A 103 36.04 -18.80 -46.22
CA ALA A 103 36.49 -17.77 -45.29
C ALA A 103 35.41 -17.38 -44.27
N GLU A 104 34.16 -17.29 -44.70
CA GLU A 104 33.02 -17.00 -43.82
C GLU A 104 32.80 -18.13 -42.80
N LYS A 105 32.89 -19.40 -43.22
CA LYS A 105 32.81 -20.54 -42.30
C LYS A 105 33.92 -20.53 -41.25
N ALA A 106 35.16 -20.24 -41.66
CA ALA A 106 36.29 -20.14 -40.73
C ALA A 106 36.11 -18.99 -39.71
N ALA A 107 35.57 -17.84 -40.15
CA ALA A 107 35.26 -16.73 -39.27
C ALA A 107 34.14 -17.07 -38.27
N GLN A 108 33.08 -17.78 -38.71
CA GLN A 108 32.01 -18.25 -37.83
C GLN A 108 32.52 -19.26 -36.78
N GLU A 109 33.48 -20.10 -37.14
CA GLU A 109 34.08 -21.08 -36.22
C GLU A 109 34.94 -20.40 -35.14
N LEU A 110 35.73 -19.39 -35.51
CA LEU A 110 36.47 -18.54 -34.56
C LEU A 110 35.56 -17.81 -33.57
N VAL A 111 34.40 -17.31 -34.02
CA VAL A 111 33.40 -16.67 -33.15
C VAL A 111 32.81 -17.68 -32.15
N LYS A 112 32.56 -18.94 -32.59
CA LYS A 112 32.08 -19.99 -31.68
C LYS A 112 33.10 -20.36 -30.61
N ILE A 113 34.39 -20.44 -30.97
CA ILE A 113 35.46 -20.74 -30.01
C ILE A 113 35.57 -19.62 -28.97
N LYS A 114 35.58 -18.35 -29.39
CA LYS A 114 35.61 -17.20 -28.46
C LYS A 114 34.41 -17.17 -27.53
N ALA A 115 33.21 -17.46 -28.05
CA ALA A 115 32.00 -17.51 -27.23
C ALA A 115 32.05 -18.65 -26.19
N GLN A 116 32.65 -19.79 -26.54
CA GLN A 116 32.85 -20.91 -25.60
C GLN A 116 33.88 -20.57 -24.51
N GLU A 117 34.97 -19.89 -24.84
CA GLU A 117 35.97 -19.44 -23.86
C GLU A 117 35.39 -18.39 -22.90
N GLU A 118 34.63 -17.41 -23.42
CA GLU A 118 33.96 -16.41 -22.59
C GLU A 118 32.91 -17.04 -21.65
N ALA A 119 32.17 -18.04 -22.13
CA ALA A 119 31.22 -18.78 -21.30
C ALA A 119 31.91 -19.52 -20.14
N LYS A 120 33.06 -20.17 -20.40
CA LYS A 120 33.86 -20.83 -19.35
C LYS A 120 34.40 -19.84 -18.33
N LEU A 121 34.84 -18.66 -18.76
CA LEU A 121 35.33 -17.62 -17.86
C LEU A 121 34.21 -17.12 -16.93
N ARG A 122 33.01 -16.86 -17.46
CA ARG A 122 31.85 -16.45 -16.65
C ARG A 122 31.39 -17.54 -15.67
N GLU A 123 31.54 -18.81 -16.01
CA GLU A 123 31.23 -19.91 -15.09
C GLU A 123 32.21 -19.98 -13.93
N LEU A 124 33.51 -19.79 -14.17
CA LEU A 124 34.53 -19.70 -13.13
C LEU A 124 34.31 -18.50 -12.19
N GLU A 125 33.97 -17.33 -12.74
CA GLU A 125 33.62 -16.14 -11.93
C GLU A 125 32.40 -16.41 -11.05
N ARG A 126 31.39 -17.11 -11.56
CA ARG A 126 30.19 -17.47 -10.79
C ARG A 126 30.50 -18.44 -9.66
N ILE A 127 31.41 -19.40 -9.88
CA ILE A 127 31.87 -20.33 -8.84
C ILE A 127 32.61 -19.54 -7.75
N ALA A 128 33.54 -18.65 -8.13
CA ALA A 128 34.30 -17.81 -7.20
C ALA A 128 33.38 -16.95 -6.33
N GLN A 129 32.40 -16.27 -6.94
CA GLN A 129 31.39 -15.48 -6.23
C GLN A 129 30.54 -16.32 -5.27
N GLY A 130 30.17 -17.55 -5.65
CA GLY A 130 29.41 -18.46 -4.80
C GLY A 130 30.19 -18.90 -3.54
N THR A 131 31.50 -19.15 -3.67
CA THR A 131 32.36 -19.45 -2.51
C THR A 131 32.47 -18.27 -1.54
N GLU A 132 32.59 -17.06 -2.06
CA GLU A 132 32.74 -15.86 -1.23
C GLU A 132 31.42 -15.46 -0.55
N GLU A 133 30.28 -15.63 -1.24
CA GLU A 133 28.95 -15.45 -0.66
C GLU A 133 28.66 -16.47 0.46
N ASN A 134 29.06 -17.73 0.28
CA ASN A 134 28.91 -18.74 1.32
C ASN A 134 29.76 -18.42 2.55
N LYS A 135 31.01 -17.98 2.36
CA LYS A 135 31.88 -17.58 3.48
C LYS A 135 31.29 -16.39 4.25
N ARG A 136 30.73 -15.40 3.54
CA ARG A 136 30.08 -14.25 4.16
C ARG A 136 28.81 -14.63 4.94
N LYS A 137 28.02 -15.59 4.44
CA LYS A 137 26.85 -16.12 5.16
C LYS A 137 27.23 -16.90 6.41
N GLU A 138 28.36 -17.59 6.41
CA GLU A 138 28.90 -18.26 7.60
C GLU A 138 29.28 -17.22 8.67
N GLU A 139 30.03 -16.19 8.28
CA GLU A 139 30.43 -15.08 9.18
C GLU A 139 29.21 -14.32 9.73
N GLU A 140 28.17 -14.08 8.91
CA GLU A 140 26.92 -13.44 9.35
C GLU A 140 26.17 -14.31 10.38
N ARG A 141 26.14 -15.64 10.22
CA ARG A 141 25.53 -16.56 11.20
C ARG A 141 26.26 -16.58 12.54
N GLU A 142 27.59 -16.55 12.52
CA GLU A 142 28.40 -16.49 13.76
C GLU A 142 28.15 -15.18 14.53
N ILE A 143 28.02 -14.06 13.82
CA ILE A 143 27.70 -12.76 14.43
C ILE A 143 26.27 -12.76 15.02
N GLU A 144 25.29 -13.33 14.30
CA GLU A 144 23.91 -13.45 14.77
C GLU A 144 23.81 -14.33 16.03
N GLU A 145 24.50 -15.47 16.06
CA GLU A 145 24.52 -16.37 17.21
C GLU A 145 25.20 -15.72 18.43
N ALA A 146 26.27 -14.95 18.22
CA ALA A 146 26.90 -14.17 19.28
C ALA A 146 25.98 -13.06 19.81
N GLY A 147 25.22 -12.40 18.93
CA GLY A 147 24.21 -11.39 19.30
C GLY A 147 23.08 -11.97 20.15
N LEU A 148 22.50 -13.09 19.72
CA LEU A 148 21.45 -13.81 20.45
C LEU A 148 21.92 -14.26 21.84
N LYS A 149 23.18 -14.68 21.96
CA LYS A 149 23.78 -15.07 23.25
C LYS A 149 23.90 -13.88 24.20
N ALA A 150 24.35 -12.73 23.72
CA ALA A 150 24.46 -11.51 24.52
C ALA A 150 23.07 -10.98 24.95
N GLU A 151 22.07 -11.10 24.07
CA GLU A 151 20.70 -10.67 24.38
C GLU A 151 20.05 -11.55 25.45
N ARG A 152 20.24 -12.89 25.37
CA ARG A 152 19.78 -13.83 26.42
C ARG A 152 20.38 -13.50 27.78
N GLU A 153 21.66 -13.13 27.84
CA GLU A 153 22.31 -12.74 29.10
C GLU A 153 21.74 -11.42 29.65
N LYS A 154 21.43 -10.45 28.79
CA LYS A 154 20.81 -9.18 29.18
C LYS A 154 19.40 -9.39 29.77
N TRP A 155 18.57 -10.22 29.14
CA TRP A 155 17.23 -10.55 29.63
C TRP A 155 17.26 -11.32 30.96
N ALA A 156 18.23 -12.21 31.14
CA ALA A 156 18.41 -12.91 32.42
C ALA A 156 18.68 -11.93 33.58
N ARG A 157 19.50 -10.89 33.36
CA ARG A 157 19.78 -9.86 34.38
C ARG A 157 18.56 -9.01 34.71
N LEU A 158 17.76 -8.62 33.71
CA LEU A 158 16.54 -7.84 33.92
C LEU A 158 15.47 -8.65 34.68
N ALA A 159 15.35 -9.95 34.40
CA ALA A 159 14.44 -10.83 35.12
C ALA A 159 14.80 -10.98 36.61
N GLU A 160 16.11 -11.03 36.94
CA GLU A 160 16.57 -11.03 38.33
C GLU A 160 16.28 -9.71 39.06
N GLU A 161 16.38 -8.56 38.38
CA GLU A 161 16.01 -7.26 38.95
C GLU A 161 14.51 -7.13 39.20
N GLU A 162 13.67 -7.60 38.27
CA GLU A 162 12.22 -7.58 38.42
C GLU A 162 11.75 -8.45 39.61
N GLN A 163 12.39 -9.59 39.83
CA GLN A 163 12.12 -10.42 41.02
C GLN A 163 12.48 -9.70 42.33
N LYS A 164 13.57 -8.91 42.35
CA LYS A 164 13.96 -8.11 43.54
C LYS A 164 12.95 -6.99 43.82
N VAL A 165 12.43 -6.34 42.79
CA VAL A 165 11.41 -5.28 42.93
C VAL A 165 10.08 -5.83 43.42
N LYS A 166 9.63 -6.99 42.90
CA LYS A 166 8.39 -7.65 43.36
C LYS A 166 8.48 -8.10 44.83
N GLN A 167 9.66 -8.51 45.30
CA GLN A 167 9.88 -8.85 46.72
C GLN A 167 9.90 -7.62 47.65
N GLN A 168 10.14 -6.42 47.12
CA GLN A 168 10.07 -5.16 47.90
C GLN A 168 8.65 -4.58 47.91
N ALA A 169 7.91 -4.68 46.80
CA ALA A 169 6.54 -4.18 46.69
C ALA A 169 5.54 -4.95 47.57
N SER A 170 5.76 -6.25 47.81
CA SER A 170 4.88 -7.06 48.68
C SER A 170 4.96 -6.72 50.17
N LYS A 171 5.83 -5.79 50.59
CA LYS A 171 5.94 -5.33 51.98
C LYS A 171 5.25 -3.99 52.28
N GLN A 172 4.62 -3.33 51.28
CA GLN A 172 4.14 -1.96 51.46
C GLN A 172 2.64 -1.70 51.25
N ASP A 173 1.87 -2.66 50.73
CA ASP A 173 0.42 -2.46 50.50
C ASP A 173 -0.45 -3.24 51.47
N ALA A 174 -0.57 -2.73 52.69
CA ALA A 174 -1.56 -3.16 53.66
C ALA A 174 -1.99 -2.00 54.59
N SER A 175 -2.64 -0.96 54.04
CA SER A 175 -3.64 -0.14 54.76
C SER A 175 -4.16 1.04 53.92
N ARG A 176 -5.42 0.99 53.47
CA ARG A 176 -6.48 2.01 53.71
C ARG A 176 -7.63 1.85 52.73
N GLU A 177 -8.73 1.31 53.23
CA GLU A 177 -10.08 1.62 52.76
C GLU A 177 -10.70 2.56 53.79
N GLU A 178 -11.39 3.61 53.36
CA GLU A 178 -12.68 3.99 53.94
C GLU A 178 -13.41 5.00 53.04
N GLU A 179 -14.70 4.73 52.93
CA GLU A 179 -15.69 5.17 51.96
C GLU A 179 -16.63 6.19 52.61
N VAL A 180 -17.04 7.25 51.91
CA VAL A 180 -18.12 8.16 52.34
C VAL A 180 -19.02 8.46 51.15
N VAL A 181 -20.29 8.06 51.25
CA VAL A 181 -21.35 8.30 50.28
C VAL A 181 -22.42 9.21 50.92
N LEU A 182 -22.82 10.27 50.19
CA LEU A 182 -24.01 11.07 50.43
C LEU A 182 -24.89 11.04 49.18
N PRO A 183 -26.24 11.00 49.31
CA PRO A 183 -27.13 10.87 48.16
C PRO A 183 -27.56 12.24 47.61
N GLU A 184 -27.39 12.45 46.31
CA GLU A 184 -27.99 13.55 45.55
C GLU A 184 -28.95 12.99 44.48
N ALA A 185 -30.02 13.75 44.25
CA ALA A 185 -31.15 13.36 43.41
C ALA A 185 -30.75 13.18 41.93
N GLU A 186 -31.12 12.03 41.37
CA GLU A 186 -30.72 11.55 40.03
C GLU A 186 -31.38 12.36 38.91
N LEU A 187 -30.61 13.26 38.32
CA LEU A 187 -30.65 13.46 36.87
C LEU A 187 -29.70 12.43 36.26
N VAL A 188 -30.21 11.54 35.41
CA VAL A 188 -29.42 10.50 34.71
C VAL A 188 -28.48 11.17 33.71
N THR A 189 -27.38 11.73 34.22
CA THR A 189 -26.25 12.14 33.40
C THR A 189 -25.49 10.89 32.97
N PRO A 190 -25.18 10.73 31.67
CA PRO A 190 -24.43 9.58 31.19
C PRO A 190 -23.10 9.44 31.93
N GLU A 191 -22.85 8.26 32.52
CA GLU A 191 -21.58 7.96 33.20
C GLU A 191 -20.45 7.91 32.17
N ILE A 192 -19.46 8.79 32.34
CA ILE A 192 -18.26 8.82 31.51
C ILE A 192 -17.36 7.68 31.98
N LEU A 193 -17.04 6.77 31.05
CA LEU A 193 -16.22 5.60 31.35
C LEU A 193 -14.77 5.99 31.67
N PRO A 194 -14.06 5.19 32.50
CA PRO A 194 -12.65 5.42 32.83
C PRO A 194 -11.74 5.48 31.60
N GLU A 195 -10.66 6.25 31.71
CA GLU A 195 -9.71 6.52 30.60
C GLU A 195 -8.99 5.26 30.08
N ASP A 196 -8.79 4.29 30.98
CA ASP A 196 -8.24 2.97 30.70
C ASP A 196 -9.39 1.96 30.66
N ARG A 197 -9.73 1.46 29.46
CA ARG A 197 -10.85 0.53 29.27
C ARG A 197 -10.55 -0.53 28.23
N VAL A 198 -11.15 -1.71 28.40
CA VAL A 198 -11.07 -2.80 27.44
C VAL A 198 -12.37 -2.81 26.62
N CYS A 199 -12.24 -2.70 25.30
CA CYS A 199 -13.35 -2.79 24.36
C CYS A 199 -13.13 -3.93 23.36
N SER A 200 -14.09 -4.16 22.48
CA SER A 200 -13.91 -5.09 21.37
C SER A 200 -13.06 -4.49 20.25
N GLY A 201 -12.44 -5.34 19.44
CA GLY A 201 -11.76 -4.96 18.20
C GLY A 201 -12.66 -4.25 17.18
N ALA A 202 -13.98 -4.18 17.41
CA ALA A 202 -14.88 -3.31 16.66
C ALA A 202 -14.52 -1.81 16.75
N ILE A 203 -13.60 -1.42 17.64
CA ILE A 203 -12.97 -0.09 17.62
C ILE A 203 -12.34 0.24 16.25
N ILE A 204 -11.91 -0.77 15.49
CA ILE A 204 -11.44 -0.62 14.10
C ILE A 204 -12.55 -0.03 13.23
N LEU A 205 -13.76 -0.59 13.28
CA LEU A 205 -14.91 -0.09 12.52
C LEU A 205 -15.31 1.32 12.95
N LYS A 206 -15.18 1.64 14.25
CA LYS A 206 -15.40 2.99 14.76
C LYS A 206 -14.37 3.99 14.24
N ALA A 207 -13.11 3.58 14.11
CA ALA A 207 -12.08 4.43 13.52
C ALA A 207 -12.34 4.67 12.02
N LEU A 208 -12.82 3.67 11.28
CA LEU A 208 -13.25 3.87 9.89
C LEU A 208 -14.47 4.79 9.79
N ASP A 209 -15.43 4.68 10.71
CA ASP A 209 -16.55 5.62 10.79
C ASP A 209 -16.08 7.06 11.03
N TYR A 210 -15.06 7.26 11.88
CA TYR A 210 -14.42 8.59 12.03
C TYR A 210 -13.71 9.07 10.76
N LEU A 211 -13.09 8.15 10.02
CA LEU A 211 -12.39 8.46 8.78
C LEU A 211 -13.37 8.90 7.67
N ILE A 212 -14.51 8.20 7.56
CA ILE A 212 -15.52 8.41 6.52
C ILE A 212 -16.53 9.50 6.92
N GLY A 213 -16.82 9.65 8.21
CA GLY A 213 -17.79 10.62 8.77
C GLY A 213 -19.24 10.12 8.77
N GLY A 214 -19.48 8.82 8.66
CA GLY A 214 -20.84 8.34 8.37
C GLY A 214 -21.85 8.54 9.48
N SER A 215 -21.48 8.25 10.73
CA SER A 215 -22.33 8.52 11.88
C SER A 215 -22.61 10.02 12.07
N GLN A 216 -21.68 10.90 11.68
CA GLN A 216 -21.87 12.35 11.74
C GLN A 216 -22.90 12.83 10.73
N GLU A 217 -22.80 12.39 9.47
CA GLU A 217 -23.76 12.74 8.41
C GLU A 217 -25.16 12.18 8.69
N ILE A 218 -25.24 10.93 9.15
CA ILE A 218 -26.50 10.31 9.57
C ILE A 218 -27.12 11.09 10.75
N ASN A 219 -26.31 11.45 11.75
CA ASN A 219 -26.80 12.23 12.89
C ASN A 219 -27.25 13.64 12.47
N ALA A 220 -26.55 14.29 11.56
CA ALA A 220 -26.90 15.61 11.06
C ALA A 220 -28.25 15.58 10.31
N LEU A 221 -28.51 14.51 9.53
CA LEU A 221 -29.80 14.29 8.89
C LEU A 221 -30.91 14.11 9.93
N ILE A 222 -30.73 13.21 10.89
CA ILE A 222 -31.70 12.94 11.96
C ILE A 222 -32.00 14.24 12.72
N SER A 223 -30.97 14.96 13.14
CA SER A 223 -31.06 16.21 13.88
C SER A 223 -31.84 17.30 13.13
N ARG A 224 -31.64 17.40 11.81
CA ARG A 224 -32.38 18.33 10.95
C ARG A 224 -33.86 17.97 10.86
N ALA A 225 -34.17 16.68 10.80
CA ALA A 225 -35.53 16.19 10.65
C ALA A 225 -36.33 16.22 11.96
N THR A 226 -35.69 16.04 13.12
CA THR A 226 -36.36 16.08 14.43
C THR A 226 -36.57 17.50 14.97
N GLY A 227 -35.80 18.49 14.50
CA GLY A 227 -35.88 19.89 14.96
C GLY A 227 -35.42 20.13 16.41
N SER A 228 -35.21 19.07 17.19
CA SER A 228 -34.62 19.07 18.52
C SER A 228 -33.49 18.05 18.57
N ILE A 229 -32.36 18.47 19.13
CA ILE A 229 -31.13 17.68 19.16
C ILE A 229 -30.83 17.40 20.64
N PRO A 230 -30.99 16.15 21.12
CA PRO A 230 -30.38 15.75 22.37
C PRO A 230 -28.89 16.09 22.33
N GLU A 231 -28.32 16.66 23.40
CA GLU A 231 -26.88 17.00 23.47
C GLU A 231 -25.99 15.80 23.10
N ASP A 232 -26.48 14.58 23.36
CA ASP A 232 -25.80 13.32 23.11
C ASP A 232 -26.29 12.55 21.87
N SER A 233 -27.04 13.21 20.97
CA SER A 233 -27.63 12.59 19.77
C SER A 233 -26.61 11.83 18.92
N LEU A 234 -25.40 12.37 18.73
CA LEU A 234 -24.34 11.71 17.97
C LEU A 234 -23.92 10.38 18.58
N ASN A 235 -23.79 10.33 19.91
CA ASN A 235 -23.42 9.10 20.61
C ASN A 235 -24.56 8.09 20.60
N LEU A 236 -25.82 8.54 20.71
CA LEU A 236 -27.00 7.68 20.54
C LEU A 236 -27.08 7.11 19.12
N THR A 237 -26.84 7.93 18.09
CA THR A 237 -26.80 7.51 16.68
C THR A 237 -25.70 6.46 16.45
N LYS A 238 -24.49 6.70 16.96
CA LYS A 238 -23.41 5.70 16.93
C LYS A 238 -23.82 4.41 17.65
N ALA A 239 -24.40 4.50 18.84
CA ALA A 239 -24.85 3.32 19.56
C ALA A 239 -25.88 2.51 18.76
N LEU A 240 -26.83 3.17 18.08
CA LEU A 240 -27.78 2.49 17.19
C LEU A 240 -27.10 1.83 15.99
N ILE A 241 -26.14 2.50 15.36
CA ILE A 241 -25.38 1.96 14.22
C ILE A 241 -24.60 0.71 14.62
N PHE A 242 -23.82 0.80 15.70
CA PHE A 242 -22.92 -0.26 16.12
C PHE A 242 -23.63 -1.39 16.88
N LYS A 243 -24.89 -1.20 17.30
CA LYS A 243 -25.70 -2.22 17.98
C LYS A 243 -25.74 -3.55 17.23
N SER A 244 -25.75 -3.54 15.89
CA SER A 244 -25.86 -4.76 15.08
C SER A 244 -24.63 -5.69 15.15
N ILE A 245 -23.49 -5.20 15.64
CA ILE A 245 -22.26 -6.00 15.78
C ILE A 245 -22.32 -6.87 17.05
N PHE A 246 -23.08 -6.44 18.06
CA PHE A 246 -23.11 -7.06 19.37
C PHE A 246 -24.36 -7.95 19.51
N SER A 247 -24.18 -9.11 20.15
CA SER A 247 -25.30 -9.93 20.60
C SER A 247 -26.12 -9.19 21.66
N LYS A 248 -27.41 -9.53 21.80
CA LYS A 248 -28.33 -8.88 22.76
C LYS A 248 -27.77 -8.83 24.20
N ASP A 249 -26.95 -9.79 24.57
CA ASP A 249 -26.43 -9.95 25.93
C ASP A 249 -25.17 -9.10 26.23
N ASN A 250 -24.57 -8.45 25.23
CA ASN A 250 -23.28 -7.76 25.36
C ASN A 250 -23.38 -6.22 25.30
N PHE A 251 -24.46 -5.64 25.83
CA PHE A 251 -24.70 -4.20 25.71
C PHE A 251 -23.67 -3.32 26.44
N SER A 252 -23.04 -3.83 27.50
CA SER A 252 -21.94 -3.15 28.19
C SER A 252 -20.77 -2.83 27.24
N THR A 253 -20.40 -3.79 26.40
CA THR A 253 -19.31 -3.64 25.42
C THR A 253 -19.61 -2.59 24.34
N LEU A 254 -20.89 -2.31 24.06
CA LEU A 254 -21.29 -1.22 23.18
C LEU A 254 -20.98 0.13 23.84
N GLY A 255 -21.25 0.29 25.13
CA GLY A 255 -20.89 1.49 25.87
C GLY A 255 -19.38 1.73 25.88
N ASP A 256 -18.60 0.66 26.10
CA ASP A 256 -17.14 0.70 26.01
C ASP A 256 -16.66 1.11 24.62
N LEU A 257 -17.31 0.62 23.55
CA LEU A 257 -16.99 1.07 22.20
C LEU A 257 -17.33 2.56 22.02
N ILE A 258 -18.52 3.00 22.43
CA ILE A 258 -19.02 4.36 22.17
C ILE A 258 -18.28 5.42 22.98
N GLY A 259 -17.93 5.16 24.24
CA GLY A 259 -17.47 6.22 25.15
C GLY A 259 -18.39 6.43 26.35
N VAL A 260 -19.63 5.98 26.22
CA VAL A 260 -20.74 6.34 27.10
C VAL A 260 -21.68 5.14 27.20
N GLN A 261 -22.09 4.79 28.42
CA GLN A 261 -23.13 3.80 28.63
C GLN A 261 -24.52 4.47 28.60
N TYR A 262 -25.46 3.83 27.92
CA TYR A 262 -26.84 4.28 27.86
C TYR A 262 -27.78 3.18 28.38
N PRO A 263 -28.80 3.54 29.17
CA PRO A 263 -29.89 2.62 29.46
C PRO A 263 -30.56 2.16 28.16
N GLN A 264 -30.94 0.87 28.09
CA GLN A 264 -31.61 0.28 26.93
C GLN A 264 -32.89 1.06 26.57
N GLU A 265 -33.60 1.56 27.58
CA GLU A 265 -34.82 2.36 27.44
C GLU A 265 -34.57 3.67 26.71
N LYS A 266 -33.47 4.38 27.04
CA LYS A 266 -33.10 5.65 26.38
C LYS A 266 -32.78 5.41 24.90
N LEU A 267 -32.04 4.34 24.58
CA LEU A 267 -31.73 3.99 23.19
C LEU A 267 -32.97 3.52 22.41
N ASN A 268 -33.88 2.78 23.03
CA ASN A 268 -35.15 2.40 22.40
C ASN A 268 -36.08 3.59 22.17
N SER A 269 -36.12 4.54 23.12
CA SER A 269 -36.85 5.80 22.99
C SER A 269 -36.30 6.61 21.81
N TYR A 270 -34.98 6.79 21.74
CA TYR A 270 -34.34 7.47 20.61
C TYR A 270 -34.61 6.75 19.28
N TYR A 271 -34.48 5.42 19.21
CA TYR A 271 -34.81 4.65 18.00
C TYR A 271 -36.27 4.85 17.56
N THR A 272 -37.21 4.88 18.51
CA THR A 272 -38.62 5.12 18.23
C THR A 272 -38.86 6.51 17.66
N GLN A 273 -38.19 7.52 18.21
CA GLN A 273 -38.25 8.90 17.70
C GLN A 273 -37.69 8.99 16.27
N VAL A 274 -36.53 8.39 16.01
CA VAL A 274 -35.94 8.37 14.66
C VAL A 274 -36.86 7.65 13.66
N ARG A 275 -37.50 6.56 14.08
CA ARG A 275 -38.44 5.79 13.24
C ARG A 275 -39.71 6.57 12.87
N GLN A 276 -40.09 7.59 13.65
CA GLN A 276 -41.24 8.45 13.34
C GLN A 276 -40.96 9.45 12.21
N ILE A 277 -39.70 9.62 11.82
CA ILE A 277 -39.31 10.51 10.72
C ILE A 277 -39.67 9.84 9.39
N THR A 278 -40.55 10.47 8.63
CA THR A 278 -40.93 10.03 7.28
C THR A 278 -39.70 9.97 6.37
N ASP A 279 -39.58 8.90 5.58
CA ASP A 279 -38.52 8.68 4.58
C ASP A 279 -37.07 8.62 5.10
N ILE A 280 -36.84 8.64 6.42
CA ILE A 280 -35.50 8.61 7.01
C ILE A 280 -34.65 7.43 6.51
N GLY A 281 -35.26 6.27 6.28
CA GLY A 281 -34.56 5.10 5.77
C GLY A 281 -34.00 5.31 4.35
N ILE A 282 -34.76 5.99 3.48
CA ILE A 282 -34.33 6.30 2.11
C ILE A 282 -33.18 7.30 2.15
N ASP A 283 -33.31 8.35 2.96
CA ASP A 283 -32.31 9.42 3.04
C ASP A 283 -31.01 8.95 3.69
N VAL A 284 -31.09 8.14 4.76
CA VAL A 284 -29.91 7.49 5.37
C VAL A 284 -29.23 6.56 4.35
N SER A 285 -29.99 5.80 3.55
CA SER A 285 -29.42 4.92 2.52
C SER A 285 -28.69 5.71 1.43
N LYS A 286 -29.23 6.86 1.00
CA LYS A 286 -28.56 7.77 0.06
C LYS A 286 -27.27 8.35 0.65
N ILE A 287 -27.30 8.78 1.92
CA ILE A 287 -26.10 9.25 2.62
C ILE A 287 -25.04 8.15 2.62
N ILE A 288 -25.39 6.92 3.01
CA ILE A 288 -24.45 5.80 3.03
C ILE A 288 -23.86 5.54 1.64
N SER A 289 -24.68 5.48 0.60
CA SER A 289 -24.19 5.29 -0.78
C SER A 289 -23.18 6.39 -1.17
N ASN A 290 -23.48 7.65 -0.88
CA ASN A 290 -22.60 8.78 -1.16
C ASN A 290 -21.29 8.75 -0.37
N LEU A 291 -21.32 8.33 0.90
CA LEU A 291 -20.14 8.25 1.77
C LEU A 291 -19.05 7.31 1.24
N PHE A 292 -19.44 6.26 0.52
CA PHE A 292 -18.52 5.30 -0.09
C PHE A 292 -18.23 5.60 -1.57
N THR A 293 -18.63 6.78 -2.07
CA THR A 293 -18.17 7.23 -3.39
C THR A 293 -16.66 7.43 -3.34
N GLU A 294 -15.94 6.76 -4.23
CA GLU A 294 -14.48 6.83 -4.28
C GLU A 294 -13.99 7.84 -5.32
N ALA A 295 -13.04 8.67 -4.91
CA ALA A 295 -12.15 9.39 -5.80
C ALA A 295 -10.91 8.54 -6.08
N LYS A 296 -10.44 8.59 -7.32
CA LYS A 296 -9.20 7.95 -7.73
C LYS A 296 -7.99 8.87 -7.55
N GLY A 297 -8.22 10.18 -7.59
CA GLY A 297 -7.21 11.18 -7.30
C GLY A 297 -7.73 12.60 -7.44
N VAL A 298 -6.78 13.54 -7.47
CA VAL A 298 -7.04 14.97 -7.57
C VAL A 298 -6.11 15.61 -8.60
N LYS A 299 -6.65 16.50 -9.44
CA LYS A 299 -5.88 17.40 -10.30
C LYS A 299 -5.70 18.72 -9.57
N LEU A 300 -4.46 19.15 -9.43
CA LEU A 300 -4.10 20.48 -8.93
C LEU A 300 -3.90 21.38 -10.14
N HIS A 301 -4.71 22.44 -10.25
CA HIS A 301 -4.52 23.48 -11.24
C HIS A 301 -3.80 24.65 -10.58
N PHE A 302 -2.76 25.16 -11.23
CA PHE A 302 -1.99 26.31 -10.76
C PHE A 302 -2.22 27.52 -11.66
N ALA A 303 -1.99 28.71 -11.12
CA ALA A 303 -2.18 29.98 -11.83
C ALA A 303 -1.30 30.12 -13.09
N ASP A 304 -0.17 29.40 -13.17
CA ASP A 304 0.70 29.35 -14.34
C ASP A 304 0.20 28.40 -15.45
N GLY A 305 -0.96 27.76 -15.25
CA GLY A 305 -1.56 26.79 -16.14
C GLY A 305 -0.98 25.38 -16.00
N SER A 306 -0.04 25.15 -15.08
CA SER A 306 0.46 23.81 -14.81
C SER A 306 -0.60 22.96 -14.11
N ILE A 307 -0.62 21.67 -14.47
CA ILE A 307 -1.54 20.68 -13.93
C ILE A 307 -0.72 19.54 -13.35
N ILE A 308 -1.00 19.20 -12.08
CA ILE A 308 -0.34 18.09 -11.39
C ILE A 308 -1.40 17.12 -10.89
N HIS A 309 -1.09 15.83 -10.96
CA HIS A 309 -1.99 14.78 -10.52
C HIS A 309 -1.45 14.13 -9.24
N LEU A 310 -2.28 14.05 -8.20
CA LEU A 310 -2.01 13.26 -7.00
C LEU A 310 -3.03 12.11 -6.91
N ASP A 311 -2.62 10.97 -6.36
CA ASP A 311 -3.57 9.90 -6.01
C ASP A 311 -4.48 10.32 -4.83
N ALA A 312 -5.60 9.63 -4.61
CA ALA A 312 -6.60 10.03 -3.63
C ALA A 312 -6.18 9.80 -2.17
N GLN A 313 -5.10 9.05 -1.93
CA GLN A 313 -4.50 8.94 -0.60
C GLN A 313 -3.43 10.02 -0.36
N LEU A 314 -3.11 10.82 -1.40
CA LEU A 314 -2.05 11.82 -1.43
C LEU A 314 -0.68 11.20 -1.14
N TYR A 315 -0.44 9.98 -1.62
CA TYR A 315 0.82 9.28 -1.39
C TYR A 315 1.90 9.72 -2.37
N SER A 316 1.52 10.05 -3.60
CA SER A 316 2.45 10.31 -4.68
C SER A 316 1.87 11.20 -5.78
N SER A 317 2.75 11.75 -6.61
CA SER A 317 2.37 12.49 -7.82
C SER A 317 2.53 11.62 -9.06
N TRP A 318 1.65 11.81 -10.05
CA TRP A 318 1.59 10.95 -11.23
C TRP A 318 1.63 11.76 -12.53
N PRO A 319 2.16 11.20 -13.64
CA PRO A 319 2.14 11.84 -14.96
C PRO A 319 0.76 12.09 -15.59
N GLY A 320 -0.32 11.66 -14.95
CA GLY A 320 -1.68 11.67 -15.50
C GLY A 320 -2.67 10.92 -14.61
N THR A 321 -3.86 10.64 -15.12
CA THR A 321 -4.97 10.04 -14.33
C THR A 321 -4.88 8.51 -14.13
N ARG A 322 -3.74 7.91 -14.47
CA ARG A 322 -3.50 6.47 -14.42
C ARG A 322 -2.87 6.07 -13.08
N PHE A 323 -3.68 6.03 -12.03
CA PHE A 323 -3.30 5.58 -10.68
C PHE A 323 -3.63 4.11 -10.44
N PRO A 324 -2.84 3.41 -9.60
CA PRO A 324 -3.25 2.17 -8.96
C PRO A 324 -4.58 2.36 -8.20
N TYR A 325 -5.50 1.40 -8.34
CA TYR A 325 -6.79 1.45 -7.64
C TYR A 325 -6.61 1.36 -6.12
N ASP A 326 -5.54 0.71 -5.64
CA ASP A 326 -5.21 0.61 -4.21
C ASP A 326 -4.86 1.98 -3.57
N PHE A 327 -4.74 3.04 -4.38
CA PHE A 327 -4.57 4.42 -3.94
C PHE A 327 -5.84 5.27 -4.07
N SER A 328 -7.00 4.65 -4.35
CA SER A 328 -8.30 5.33 -4.26
C SER A 328 -8.64 5.64 -2.80
N ASN A 329 -9.58 6.56 -2.63
CA ASN A 329 -10.08 6.95 -1.33
C ASN A 329 -11.52 7.44 -1.41
N THR A 330 -12.25 7.50 -0.30
CA THR A 330 -13.59 8.12 -0.32
C THR A 330 -13.46 9.62 -0.63
N VAL A 331 -14.44 10.18 -1.34
CA VAL A 331 -14.50 11.62 -1.61
C VAL A 331 -14.47 12.41 -0.30
N SER A 332 -15.20 11.95 0.72
CA SER A 332 -15.24 12.56 2.06
C SER A 332 -13.83 12.64 2.68
N GLU A 333 -13.11 11.52 2.73
CA GLU A 333 -11.76 11.48 3.31
C GLU A 333 -10.77 12.33 2.50
N LEU A 334 -10.81 12.26 1.16
CA LEU A 334 -9.95 13.08 0.31
C LEU A 334 -10.19 14.57 0.56
N LYS A 335 -11.45 15.03 0.65
CA LYS A 335 -11.78 16.43 0.94
C LYS A 335 -11.23 16.88 2.30
N ASN A 336 -11.36 16.05 3.33
CA ASN A 336 -10.81 16.34 4.64
C ASN A 336 -9.28 16.50 4.61
N ASN A 337 -8.59 15.62 3.88
CA ASN A 337 -7.14 15.73 3.68
C ASN A 337 -6.76 16.96 2.85
N LEU A 338 -7.48 17.27 1.78
CA LEU A 338 -7.23 18.47 0.97
C LEU A 338 -7.43 19.75 1.78
N ASN A 339 -8.49 19.82 2.59
CA ASN A 339 -8.72 20.94 3.50
C ASN A 339 -7.59 21.08 4.52
N LYS A 340 -7.13 19.97 5.12
CA LYS A 340 -6.00 19.97 6.04
C LYS A 340 -4.73 20.59 5.41
N HIS A 341 -4.41 20.23 4.18
CA HIS A 341 -3.16 20.66 3.54
C HIS A 341 -3.27 22.03 2.85
N PHE A 342 -4.31 22.25 2.05
CA PHE A 342 -4.43 23.44 1.20
C PHE A 342 -5.25 24.56 1.81
N VAL A 343 -6.09 24.30 2.81
CA VAL A 343 -6.89 25.35 3.50
C VAL A 343 -6.28 25.68 4.85
N ASN A 344 -5.94 24.67 5.66
CA ASN A 344 -5.38 24.86 6.99
C ASN A 344 -3.85 25.04 6.99
N GLY A 345 -3.20 24.91 5.83
CA GLY A 345 -1.76 25.14 5.66
C GLY A 345 -0.86 24.07 6.29
N ALA A 346 -1.38 22.88 6.61
CA ALA A 346 -0.54 21.78 7.08
C ALA A 346 0.37 21.27 5.94
N PRO A 347 1.61 20.83 6.24
CA PRO A 347 2.49 20.28 5.21
C PRO A 347 1.84 19.11 4.45
N LEU A 348 1.89 19.14 3.12
CA LEU A 348 1.54 18.02 2.26
C LEU A 348 2.67 16.98 2.38
N VAL A 349 2.37 15.83 2.99
CA VAL A 349 3.36 14.77 3.25
C VAL A 349 3.17 13.64 2.24
N LEU A 350 3.94 13.67 1.14
CA LEU A 350 3.96 12.58 0.18
C LEU A 350 4.87 11.44 0.66
N PHE A 351 4.58 10.21 0.26
CA PHE A 351 5.41 9.06 0.56
C PHE A 351 6.73 9.09 -0.22
N SER A 352 6.63 8.97 -1.55
CA SER A 352 7.71 9.04 -2.53
C SER A 352 7.12 9.26 -3.93
N PRO A 353 7.83 9.90 -4.87
CA PRO A 353 7.49 9.82 -6.28
C PRO A 353 7.54 8.37 -6.78
N PRO A 354 6.73 8.00 -7.80
CA PRO A 354 6.74 6.66 -8.35
C PRO A 354 7.99 6.42 -9.20
N GLY A 355 8.45 5.17 -9.24
CA GLY A 355 9.60 4.73 -10.03
C GLY A 355 10.92 4.63 -9.25
N TYR A 356 11.97 4.19 -9.95
CA TYR A 356 13.27 3.91 -9.35
C TYR A 356 14.44 4.59 -10.07
N ASP A 357 14.35 4.82 -11.39
CA ASP A 357 15.52 5.28 -12.16
C ASP A 357 15.54 6.78 -12.39
N ILE A 358 14.40 7.35 -12.83
CA ILE A 358 14.28 8.75 -13.23
C ILE A 358 13.05 9.36 -12.57
N PHE A 359 13.20 10.57 -12.03
CA PHE A 359 12.07 11.32 -11.48
C PHE A 359 11.03 11.65 -12.56
N PRO A 360 9.74 11.44 -12.29
CA PRO A 360 8.68 11.88 -13.19
C PRO A 360 8.74 13.40 -13.41
N LYS A 361 8.50 13.84 -14.64
CA LYS A 361 8.45 15.27 -15.00
C LYS A 361 7.47 16.04 -14.11
N ASP A 362 6.32 15.43 -13.82
CA ASP A 362 5.24 16.05 -13.05
C ASP A 362 5.61 16.20 -11.58
N PHE A 363 6.48 15.33 -11.05
CA PHE A 363 7.02 15.51 -9.71
C PHE A 363 7.92 16.75 -9.64
N PHE A 364 8.78 16.99 -10.64
CA PHE A 364 9.54 18.24 -10.71
C PHE A 364 8.65 19.47 -10.84
N SER A 365 7.58 19.38 -11.63
CA SER A 365 6.58 20.46 -11.70
C SER A 365 5.96 20.72 -10.33
N LEU A 366 5.64 19.68 -9.57
CA LEU A 366 5.13 19.81 -8.20
C LEU A 366 6.13 20.50 -7.27
N LEU A 367 7.39 20.05 -7.26
CA LEU A 367 8.45 20.63 -6.44
C LEU A 367 8.61 22.13 -6.73
N LEU A 368 8.67 22.50 -8.00
CA LEU A 368 8.85 23.88 -8.42
C LEU A 368 7.62 24.74 -8.11
N ASN A 369 6.42 24.21 -8.35
CA ASN A 369 5.21 24.99 -8.09
C ASN A 369 5.02 25.26 -6.60
N ILE A 370 5.11 24.23 -5.74
CA ILE A 370 4.93 24.41 -4.29
C ILE A 370 6.11 25.16 -3.65
N GLY A 371 7.33 25.04 -4.18
CA GLY A 371 8.51 25.73 -3.64
C GLY A 371 8.56 27.24 -3.92
N LEU A 372 7.74 27.74 -4.84
CA LEU A 372 7.69 29.17 -5.17
C LEU A 372 6.78 29.91 -4.18
N LYS A 373 7.31 31.00 -3.61
CA LYS A 373 6.54 31.87 -2.73
C LYS A 373 5.32 32.41 -3.47
N ASN A 374 4.13 32.20 -2.89
CA ASN A 374 2.81 32.60 -3.42
C ASN A 374 2.27 31.78 -4.60
N ASN A 375 2.84 30.62 -4.91
CA ASN A 375 2.31 29.74 -5.95
C ASN A 375 1.57 28.55 -5.34
N CYS A 376 0.27 28.73 -5.11
CA CYS A 376 -0.62 27.68 -4.63
C CYS A 376 -1.58 27.27 -5.76
N PRO A 377 -2.16 26.06 -5.71
CA PRO A 377 -3.18 25.69 -6.66
C PRO A 377 -4.38 26.65 -6.55
N ASP A 378 -4.98 27.03 -7.67
CA ASP A 378 -6.18 27.86 -7.74
C ASP A 378 -7.46 27.03 -7.58
N SER A 379 -7.41 25.77 -7.99
CA SER A 379 -8.52 24.83 -7.95
C SER A 379 -8.05 23.38 -7.88
N LEU A 380 -8.87 22.56 -7.25
CA LEU A 380 -8.67 21.12 -7.10
C LEU A 380 -9.83 20.41 -7.79
N ILE A 381 -9.54 19.50 -8.73
CA ILE A 381 -10.57 18.70 -9.40
C ILE A 381 -10.45 17.26 -8.96
N LEU A 382 -11.45 16.77 -8.23
CA LEU A 382 -11.58 15.39 -7.81
C LEU A 382 -12.15 14.60 -8.99
N PHE A 383 -11.60 13.43 -9.28
CA PHE A 383 -12.14 12.55 -10.31
C PHE A 383 -12.29 11.12 -9.82
N GLY A 384 -13.30 10.47 -10.37
CA GLY A 384 -13.74 9.14 -9.98
C GLY A 384 -13.02 8.03 -10.73
N ASN A 385 -13.63 6.86 -10.64
CA ASN A 385 -13.08 5.60 -11.10
C ASN A 385 -12.99 5.51 -12.63
N GLN A 386 -13.91 6.15 -13.34
CA GLN A 386 -13.93 6.26 -14.79
C GLN A 386 -13.22 7.53 -15.30
N SER A 387 -12.48 8.23 -14.42
CA SER A 387 -11.86 9.53 -14.68
C SER A 387 -12.87 10.66 -14.98
N GLU A 388 -14.12 10.46 -14.59
CA GLU A 388 -15.18 11.47 -14.54
C GLU A 388 -14.86 12.50 -13.45
N GLU A 389 -15.13 13.77 -13.71
CA GLU A 389 -14.96 14.83 -12.71
C GLU A 389 -16.11 14.75 -11.70
N LEU A 390 -15.77 14.55 -10.43
CA LEU A 390 -16.74 14.41 -9.35
C LEU A 390 -17.07 15.77 -8.73
N GLU A 391 -16.04 16.56 -8.44
CA GLU A 391 -16.19 17.84 -7.75
C GLU A 391 -14.99 18.75 -8.05
N THR A 392 -15.25 20.06 -8.15
CA THR A 392 -14.23 21.10 -8.26
C THR A 392 -14.24 21.97 -7.01
N ILE A 393 -13.12 22.02 -6.30
CA ILE A 393 -12.95 22.82 -5.09
C ILE A 393 -12.10 24.06 -5.43
N PRO A 394 -12.68 25.26 -5.45
CA PRO A 394 -11.91 26.49 -5.63
C PRO A 394 -11.11 26.81 -4.36
N LEU A 395 -9.82 27.17 -4.53
CA LEU A 395 -8.94 27.61 -3.45
C LEU A 395 -8.83 29.13 -3.49
N ASN A 396 -9.78 29.81 -2.84
CA ASN A 396 -9.74 31.26 -2.70
C ASN A 396 -8.64 31.62 -1.68
N SER A 397 -7.47 32.05 -2.16
CA SER A 397 -6.32 32.47 -1.34
C SER A 397 -5.85 31.42 -0.31
N ALA A 398 -5.34 30.30 -0.80
CA ALA A 398 -4.73 29.28 0.06
C ALA A 398 -3.45 29.79 0.76
N PRO A 399 -3.19 29.40 2.03
CA PRO A 399 -1.90 29.62 2.65
C PRO A 399 -0.79 28.94 1.84
N ALA A 400 0.45 29.43 1.98
CA ALA A 400 1.61 28.80 1.36
C ALA A 400 1.69 27.32 1.76
N CYS A 401 1.49 26.42 0.78
CA CYS A 401 1.60 25.00 0.99
C CYS A 401 3.07 24.60 1.14
N SER A 402 3.39 23.75 2.10
CA SER A 402 4.72 23.14 2.21
C SER A 402 4.63 21.67 1.80
N LEU A 403 5.68 21.16 1.18
CA LEU A 403 5.75 19.78 0.71
C LEU A 403 6.88 19.05 1.42
N VAL A 404 6.53 17.94 2.07
CA VAL A 404 7.46 17.01 2.70
C VAL A 404 7.37 15.67 1.97
N PHE A 405 8.50 15.05 1.65
CA PHE A 405 8.51 13.74 1.00
C PHE A 405 9.76 12.93 1.33
N GLY A 406 9.65 11.61 1.17
CA GLY A 406 10.73 10.66 1.41
C GLY A 406 11.37 10.16 0.12
N LEU A 407 12.65 9.82 0.21
CA LEU A 407 13.43 9.15 -0.82
C LEU A 407 14.34 8.10 -0.19
N TRP A 408 14.41 6.94 -0.83
CA TRP A 408 15.32 5.87 -0.41
C TRP A 408 16.71 6.03 -1.06
N PRO A 409 17.80 5.60 -0.38
CA PRO A 409 19.17 5.73 -0.89
C PRO A 409 19.53 4.95 -2.17
N TRP A 410 18.65 4.09 -2.65
CA TRP A 410 18.78 3.42 -3.96
C TRP A 410 17.89 4.01 -5.06
N GLN A 411 16.96 4.91 -4.74
CA GLN A 411 16.10 5.53 -5.76
C GLN A 411 16.82 6.67 -6.50
N PHE A 412 16.59 6.77 -7.80
CA PHE A 412 16.99 7.84 -8.70
C PHE A 412 18.50 8.14 -8.70
N THR A 413 19.33 7.11 -8.55
CA THR A 413 20.80 7.24 -8.45
C THR A 413 21.44 7.91 -9.66
N THR A 414 20.82 7.82 -10.84
CA THR A 414 21.28 8.48 -12.07
C THR A 414 20.85 9.93 -12.18
N SER A 415 19.79 10.32 -11.46
CA SER A 415 19.16 11.65 -11.53
C SER A 415 19.41 12.47 -10.28
N ARG A 416 20.40 12.08 -9.46
CA ARG A 416 20.64 12.72 -8.17
C ARG A 416 22.11 12.69 -7.76
N LYS A 417 22.56 13.70 -7.04
CA LYS A 417 23.93 13.80 -6.51
C LYS A 417 23.92 14.30 -5.06
N VAL A 418 24.56 13.55 -4.17
CA VAL A 418 24.73 13.98 -2.78
C VAL A 418 25.81 15.05 -2.72
N LYS A 419 25.49 16.23 -2.18
CA LYS A 419 26.42 17.34 -1.98
C LYS A 419 27.07 17.33 -0.61
N LYS A 420 26.26 17.10 0.42
CA LYS A 420 26.69 17.16 1.82
C LYS A 420 25.92 16.11 2.62
N ILE A 421 26.63 15.44 3.54
CA ILE A 421 26.04 14.67 4.63
C ILE A 421 26.67 15.20 5.91
N GLY A 422 25.85 15.63 6.86
CA GLY A 422 26.28 16.08 8.18
C GLY A 422 26.48 14.91 9.15
N ASP A 423 26.95 15.22 10.34
CA ASP A 423 27.08 14.25 11.43
C ASP A 423 25.71 13.76 11.89
N PHE A 424 25.66 12.50 12.33
CA PHE A 424 24.44 11.88 12.86
C PHE A 424 24.39 11.98 14.38
N TYR A 425 23.22 12.30 14.92
CA TYR A 425 22.95 12.29 16.36
C TYR A 425 21.70 11.46 16.67
N LEU A 426 21.70 10.83 17.84
CA LEU A 426 20.56 10.04 18.31
C LEU A 426 19.44 10.96 18.79
N LYS A 427 18.22 10.68 18.35
CA LYS A 427 17.01 11.43 18.71
C LYS A 427 15.83 10.49 18.89
N TYR A 428 15.11 10.68 19.99
CA TYR A 428 13.80 10.07 20.19
C TYR A 428 12.71 10.80 19.39
N ILE A 429 12.03 10.09 18.49
CA ILE A 429 10.91 10.60 17.69
C ILE A 429 9.60 10.22 18.37
N LYS A 430 8.95 11.21 18.98
CA LYS A 430 7.72 11.03 19.79
C LYS A 430 6.56 10.43 19.00
N GLU A 431 6.49 10.75 17.71
CA GLU A 431 5.41 10.37 16.81
C GLU A 431 5.37 8.86 16.57
N ILE A 432 6.54 8.19 16.59
CA ILE A 432 6.65 6.74 16.38
C ILE A 432 7.16 5.97 17.61
N ASP A 433 7.48 6.68 18.70
CA ASP A 433 7.98 6.09 19.95
C ASP A 433 9.26 5.25 19.73
N ARG A 434 10.22 5.82 18.98
CA ARG A 434 11.50 5.17 18.63
C ARG A 434 12.66 6.14 18.62
N ASP A 435 13.84 5.65 18.99
CA ASP A 435 15.11 6.34 18.79
C ASP A 435 15.62 6.13 17.37
N LEU A 436 16.02 7.22 16.71
CA LEU A 436 16.59 7.23 15.37
C LEU A 436 17.83 8.12 15.34
N TYR A 437 18.75 7.83 14.44
CA TYR A 437 19.89 8.70 14.16
C TYR A 437 19.55 9.63 12.99
N LEU A 438 19.60 10.93 13.23
CA LEU A 438 19.29 11.97 12.25
C LEU A 438 20.56 12.71 11.84
N GLY A 439 20.69 13.04 10.56
CA GLY A 439 21.78 13.87 10.03
C GLY A 439 21.30 14.81 8.93
N GLU A 440 21.90 16.00 8.82
CA GLU A 440 21.61 16.91 7.71
C GLU A 440 22.07 16.27 6.39
N ILE A 441 21.29 16.43 5.31
CA ILE A 441 21.71 16.02 3.97
C ILE A 441 21.32 17.06 2.94
N GLU A 442 22.22 17.33 2.00
CA GLU A 442 21.98 18.21 0.86
C GLU A 442 22.14 17.40 -0.43
N LEU A 443 21.13 17.46 -1.29
CA LEU A 443 21.03 16.63 -2.48
C LEU A 443 20.62 17.46 -3.70
N ASP A 444 21.35 17.31 -4.80
CA ASP A 444 20.97 17.84 -6.11
C ASP A 444 20.12 16.84 -6.86
N LEU A 445 18.91 17.24 -7.26
CA LEU A 445 18.04 16.51 -8.17
C LEU A 445 18.23 17.06 -9.59
N PHE A 446 18.69 16.22 -10.51
CA PHE A 446 18.89 16.58 -11.91
C PHE A 446 17.60 16.41 -12.70
N ARG A 447 17.16 17.48 -13.38
CA ARG A 447 16.01 17.49 -14.29
C ARG A 447 16.50 17.43 -15.74
N PRO A 448 16.48 16.25 -16.39
CA PRO A 448 17.07 16.08 -17.72
C PRO A 448 16.44 16.99 -18.79
N SER A 449 15.13 17.23 -18.70
CA SER A 449 14.40 18.01 -19.72
C SER A 449 14.82 19.47 -19.83
N LEU A 450 15.36 20.05 -18.75
CA LEU A 450 15.81 21.45 -18.71
C LEU A 450 17.31 21.57 -18.46
N ASN A 451 18.02 20.45 -18.34
CA ASN A 451 19.43 20.42 -17.93
C ASN A 451 19.70 21.27 -16.67
N GLN A 452 18.81 21.19 -15.69
CA GLN A 452 18.84 22.01 -14.47
C GLN A 452 18.92 21.11 -13.23
N ASN A 453 19.68 21.54 -12.22
CA ASN A 453 19.71 20.91 -10.91
C ASN A 453 18.84 21.69 -9.92
N ILE A 454 18.11 20.97 -9.07
CA ILE A 454 17.40 21.52 -7.91
C ILE A 454 18.10 21.00 -6.66
N THR A 455 18.66 21.89 -5.86
CA THR A 455 19.29 21.54 -4.60
C THR A 455 18.27 21.55 -3.47
N LEU A 456 18.12 20.42 -2.79
CA LEU A 456 17.23 20.28 -1.64
C LEU A 456 18.05 19.97 -0.38
N LYS A 457 17.62 20.55 0.74
CA LYS A 457 18.11 20.20 2.08
C LYS A 457 17.08 19.32 2.77
N GLY A 458 17.55 18.37 3.56
CA GLY A 458 16.72 17.38 4.20
C GLY A 458 17.36 16.72 5.41
N CYS A 459 16.70 15.66 5.87
CA CYS A 459 17.09 14.83 6.99
C CYS A 459 17.38 13.40 6.50
N ALA A 460 18.61 12.93 6.69
CA ALA A 460 18.97 11.53 6.52
C ALA A 460 18.68 10.77 7.82
N VAL A 461 18.03 9.61 7.69
CA VAL A 461 17.59 8.79 8.81
C VAL A 461 18.31 7.45 8.80
N LYS A 462 18.81 7.03 9.96
CA LYS A 462 19.31 5.69 10.25
C LYS A 462 18.64 5.14 11.50
N THR A 463 18.45 3.82 11.54
CA THR A 463 17.97 3.07 12.71
C THR A 463 19.11 2.72 13.67
N ASP A 464 20.31 2.48 13.13
CA ASP A 464 21.55 2.27 13.89
C ASP A 464 22.69 3.09 13.26
N LEU A 465 23.61 3.59 14.07
CA LEU A 465 24.72 4.42 13.60
C LEU A 465 25.62 3.69 12.57
N LYS A 466 25.82 2.37 12.75
CA LYS A 466 26.62 1.50 11.89
C LYS A 466 25.90 1.15 10.58
N GLU A 467 24.57 1.26 10.58
CA GLU A 467 23.79 1.01 9.37
C GLU A 467 23.95 2.11 8.33
N LYS A 468 23.63 1.75 7.09
CA LYS A 468 23.50 2.72 6.00
C LYS A 468 22.26 3.59 6.24
N ILE A 469 22.24 4.76 5.60
CA ILE A 469 21.03 5.59 5.55
C ILE A 469 19.87 4.71 5.05
N ARG A 470 18.73 4.77 5.74
CA ARG A 470 17.52 4.01 5.40
C ARG A 470 16.53 4.86 4.61
N LEU A 471 16.44 6.15 4.95
CA LEU A 471 15.49 7.10 4.38
C LEU A 471 16.12 8.50 4.34
N VAL A 472 15.76 9.27 3.33
CA VAL A 472 16.05 10.72 3.25
C VAL A 472 14.73 11.47 3.13
N ILE A 473 14.50 12.45 3.99
CA ILE A 473 13.28 13.23 4.08
C ILE A 473 13.60 14.66 3.64
N PHE A 474 12.85 15.20 2.69
CA PHE A 474 13.03 16.56 2.18
C PHE A 474 11.86 17.45 2.54
N ASN A 475 12.13 18.75 2.71
CA ASN A 475 11.14 19.81 2.79
C ASN A 475 11.40 20.80 1.64
N VAL A 476 10.35 21.13 0.88
CA VAL A 476 10.42 22.03 -0.28
C VAL A 476 10.08 23.49 0.08
N ASN A 477 9.82 23.78 1.36
CA ASN A 477 9.58 25.14 1.84
C ASN A 477 10.89 25.96 1.97
N GLN A 478 10.80 27.27 1.77
CA GLN A 478 11.89 28.22 2.02
C GLN A 478 12.22 28.36 3.51
N GLN A 479 11.25 28.10 4.39
CA GLN A 479 11.47 28.18 5.83
C GLN A 479 12.27 26.96 6.30
N ALA A 480 13.43 27.22 6.91
CA ALA A 480 14.26 26.18 7.51
C ALA A 480 13.48 25.48 8.63
N MET A 481 13.34 24.16 8.49
CA MET A 481 12.74 23.28 9.49
C MET A 481 13.85 22.55 10.22
N ASN A 482 13.74 22.39 11.53
CA ASN A 482 14.70 21.57 12.28
C ASN A 482 14.54 20.09 11.88
N LEU A 483 15.62 19.29 12.00
CA LEU A 483 15.61 17.91 11.52
C LEU A 483 14.61 17.02 12.28
N ASP A 484 14.44 17.28 13.58
CA ASP A 484 13.52 16.54 14.46
C ASP A 484 12.06 16.73 14.03
N GLU A 485 11.67 17.98 13.75
CA GLU A 485 10.35 18.36 13.26
C GLU A 485 10.10 17.81 11.86
N LEU A 486 11.09 17.89 10.97
CA LEU A 486 10.98 17.31 9.63
C LEU A 486 10.78 15.80 9.67
N ALA A 487 11.58 15.10 10.49
CA ALA A 487 11.43 13.67 10.71
C ALA A 487 10.08 13.34 11.37
N GLY A 488 9.68 14.07 12.40
CA GLY A 488 8.41 13.91 13.11
C GLY A 488 7.21 14.06 12.18
N ILE A 489 7.17 15.11 11.35
CA ILE A 489 6.09 15.35 10.37
C ILE A 489 5.98 14.17 9.41
N TYR A 490 7.08 13.73 8.79
CA TYR A 490 7.06 12.63 7.83
C TYR A 490 6.69 11.30 8.49
N LEU A 491 7.35 10.96 9.61
CA LEU A 491 7.18 9.67 10.29
C LEU A 491 5.85 9.58 11.05
N SER A 492 5.21 10.71 11.39
CA SER A 492 3.81 10.71 11.87
C SER A 492 2.82 10.19 10.83
N ARG A 493 3.14 10.34 9.54
CA ARG A 493 2.34 9.81 8.43
C ARG A 493 2.81 8.41 8.05
N TRP A 494 4.12 8.15 8.13
CA TRP A 494 4.77 6.92 7.67
C TRP A 494 5.53 6.22 8.79
N PRO A 495 4.85 5.69 9.82
CA PRO A 495 5.52 5.22 11.01
C PRO A 495 6.33 3.93 10.81
N ASN A 496 5.95 3.11 9.83
CA ASN A 496 6.68 1.90 9.41
C ASN A 496 7.12 2.06 7.94
N PHE A 497 7.96 3.05 7.66
CA PHE A 497 8.28 3.47 6.30
C PHE A 497 8.90 2.37 5.43
N GLU A 498 9.65 1.40 5.98
CA GLU A 498 10.15 0.27 5.18
C GLU A 498 9.04 -0.67 4.70
N GLU A 499 8.11 -1.04 5.59
CA GLU A 499 6.98 -1.89 5.22
C GLU A 499 6.02 -1.16 4.27
N ALA A 500 5.76 0.12 4.55
CA ALA A 500 5.00 0.99 3.67
C ALA A 500 5.62 1.05 2.26
N PHE A 501 6.95 1.04 2.15
CA PHE A 501 7.63 1.05 0.86
C PHE A 501 7.43 -0.24 0.08
N GLN A 502 7.50 -1.38 0.78
CA GLN A 502 7.24 -2.68 0.17
C GLN A 502 5.78 -2.77 -0.32
N ASP A 503 4.82 -2.33 0.48
CA ASP A 503 3.40 -2.30 0.10
C ASP A 503 3.15 -1.38 -1.09
N PHE A 504 3.66 -0.14 -1.03
CA PHE A 504 3.58 0.84 -2.11
C PHE A 504 4.18 0.30 -3.41
N SER A 505 5.38 -0.26 -3.35
CA SER A 505 6.08 -0.85 -4.50
C SER A 505 5.30 -2.02 -5.09
N ARG A 506 4.75 -2.90 -4.24
CA ARG A 506 3.95 -4.04 -4.68
C ARG A 506 2.67 -3.60 -5.39
N LYS A 507 1.98 -2.58 -4.88
CA LYS A 507 0.76 -2.02 -5.50
C LYS A 507 1.06 -1.45 -6.89
N ILE A 508 2.17 -0.71 -7.03
CA ILE A 508 2.62 -0.20 -8.33
C ILE A 508 2.99 -1.33 -9.29
N GLU A 509 3.72 -2.34 -8.81
CA GLU A 509 4.13 -3.49 -9.60
C GLU A 509 2.90 -4.27 -10.12
N LEU A 510 1.98 -4.60 -9.23
CA LEU A 510 0.72 -5.27 -9.58
C LEU A 510 -0.04 -4.45 -10.63
N PHE A 511 -0.21 -3.16 -10.42
CA PHE A 511 -0.87 -2.26 -11.36
C PHE A 511 -0.21 -2.21 -12.74
N THR A 512 1.13 -2.31 -12.78
CA THR A 512 1.88 -2.30 -14.05
C THR A 512 1.64 -3.59 -14.84
N TYR A 513 1.42 -4.72 -14.17
CA TYR A 513 1.18 -6.02 -14.80
C TYR A 513 -0.29 -6.33 -15.06
N SER A 514 -1.21 -5.85 -14.23
CA SER A 514 -2.67 -6.05 -14.37
C SER A 514 -3.29 -5.03 -15.32
N ASN A 515 -2.88 -5.07 -16.59
CA ASN A 515 -3.26 -4.11 -17.64
C ASN A 515 -4.78 -4.03 -18.00
N ALA A 516 -5.72 -4.64 -17.25
CA ALA A 516 -7.12 -4.68 -17.71
C ALA A 516 -8.23 -4.82 -16.65
N GLU A 517 -7.99 -5.32 -15.44
CA GLU A 517 -9.09 -5.54 -14.46
C GLU A 517 -8.97 -4.54 -13.31
N GLN A 518 -9.42 -3.32 -13.56
CA GLN A 518 -9.65 -2.36 -12.47
C GLN A 518 -10.85 -2.87 -11.67
N LYS A 519 -10.58 -3.27 -10.42
CA LYS A 519 -11.63 -3.55 -9.45
C LYS A 519 -11.95 -2.23 -8.75
N PHE A 520 -13.23 -1.91 -8.66
CA PHE A 520 -13.73 -0.75 -7.94
C PHE A 520 -14.46 -1.20 -6.70
N PHE A 521 -14.45 -0.37 -5.65
CA PHE A 521 -15.26 -0.63 -4.48
C PHE A 521 -16.74 -0.68 -4.90
N PRO A 522 -17.42 -1.82 -4.72
CA PRO A 522 -18.74 -2.02 -5.30
C PRO A 522 -19.82 -1.43 -4.39
N GLY A 523 -19.91 -0.10 -4.34
CA GLY A 523 -20.86 0.63 -3.47
C GLY A 523 -22.30 0.13 -3.61
N ASP A 524 -22.73 -0.14 -4.84
CA ASP A 524 -24.11 -0.57 -5.14
C ASP A 524 -24.38 -2.05 -4.80
N SER A 525 -23.34 -2.86 -4.56
CA SER A 525 -23.49 -4.32 -4.39
C SER A 525 -24.02 -4.73 -3.02
N PHE A 526 -24.07 -3.83 -2.04
CA PHE A 526 -24.48 -4.14 -0.66
C PHE A 526 -26.00 -4.09 -0.44
N GLY A 527 -26.78 -4.06 -1.52
CA GLY A 527 -28.24 -4.10 -1.44
C GLY A 527 -28.84 -2.84 -0.81
N LEU A 528 -28.17 -1.69 -0.93
CA LEU A 528 -28.78 -0.40 -0.64
C LEU A 528 -29.70 -0.04 -1.82
N ASP A 529 -30.87 -0.67 -1.83
CA ASP A 529 -31.89 -0.37 -2.81
C ASP A 529 -32.41 1.06 -2.56
N THR A 530 -32.00 1.99 -3.42
CA THR A 530 -32.50 3.38 -3.41
C THR A 530 -33.85 3.51 -4.11
N THR A 531 -34.38 2.43 -4.72
CA THR A 531 -35.54 2.46 -5.63
C THR A 531 -36.91 2.38 -4.94
N GLY A 532 -36.98 2.54 -3.62
CA GLY A 532 -38.21 2.98 -2.93
C GLY A 532 -38.92 1.97 -2.03
N LEU A 533 -38.34 0.79 -1.78
CA LEU A 533 -38.81 -0.06 -0.68
C LEU A 533 -38.25 0.47 0.65
N THR A 534 -39.13 0.83 1.58
CA THR A 534 -38.76 1.27 2.93
C THR A 534 -38.15 0.12 3.72
N LYS A 535 -36.82 -0.02 3.62
CA LYS A 535 -36.06 -0.91 4.50
C LYS A 535 -36.17 -0.46 5.94
N GLU A 536 -36.19 -1.42 6.86
CA GLU A 536 -36.14 -1.11 8.28
C GLU A 536 -34.80 -0.42 8.61
N LEU A 537 -34.83 0.63 9.44
CA LEU A 537 -33.63 1.40 9.82
C LEU A 537 -32.53 0.51 10.41
N ALA A 538 -32.91 -0.52 11.18
CA ALA A 538 -31.98 -1.52 11.69
C ALA A 538 -31.24 -2.28 10.58
N GLU A 539 -31.91 -2.61 9.48
CA GLU A 539 -31.28 -3.27 8.32
C GLU A 539 -30.31 -2.32 7.62
N ILE A 540 -30.68 -1.04 7.49
CA ILE A 540 -29.84 0.00 6.88
C ILE A 540 -28.54 0.18 7.69
N PHE A 541 -28.64 0.27 9.02
CA PHE A 541 -27.46 0.34 9.89
C PHE A 541 -26.60 -0.94 9.83
N ALA A 542 -27.22 -2.12 9.77
CA ALA A 542 -26.48 -3.36 9.58
C ALA A 542 -25.75 -3.40 8.22
N ASN A 543 -26.34 -2.84 7.17
CA ASN A 543 -25.70 -2.71 5.86
C ASN A 543 -24.56 -1.69 5.88
N TYR A 544 -24.71 -0.58 6.63
CA TYR A 544 -23.61 0.36 6.84
C TYR A 544 -22.38 -0.31 7.47
N ILE A 545 -22.58 -1.13 8.51
CA ILE A 545 -21.50 -1.91 9.13
C ILE A 545 -20.85 -2.87 8.13
N LYS A 546 -21.64 -3.57 7.30
CA LYS A 546 -21.09 -4.44 6.24
C LYS A 546 -20.26 -3.65 5.23
N MET A 547 -20.66 -2.43 4.90
CA MET A 547 -19.89 -1.57 3.99
C MET A 547 -18.60 -1.07 4.64
N LEU A 548 -18.61 -0.70 5.93
CA LEU A 548 -17.38 -0.36 6.66
C LEU A 548 -16.41 -1.55 6.69
N ASP A 549 -16.90 -2.76 6.94
CA ASP A 549 -16.09 -3.98 6.89
C ASP A 549 -15.55 -4.27 5.48
N ALA A 550 -16.37 -4.12 4.45
CA ALA A 550 -15.92 -4.27 3.08
C ALA A 550 -14.84 -3.25 2.72
N TYR A 551 -15.01 -2.00 3.15
CA TYR A 551 -14.03 -0.94 2.95
C TYR A 551 -12.72 -1.26 3.69
N LEU A 552 -12.81 -1.80 4.91
CA LEU A 552 -11.65 -2.31 5.64
C LEU A 552 -10.90 -3.39 4.84
N ARG A 553 -11.63 -4.42 4.39
CA ARG A 553 -11.06 -5.55 3.64
C ARG A 553 -10.41 -5.11 2.33
N TRP A 554 -10.91 -4.03 1.75
CA TRP A 554 -10.41 -3.48 0.50
C TRP A 554 -9.12 -2.68 0.67
N HIS A 555 -9.08 -1.77 1.65
CA HIS A 555 -8.04 -0.75 1.74
C HIS A 555 -6.98 -1.01 2.81
N PHE A 556 -7.29 -1.85 3.81
CA PHE A 556 -6.46 -1.99 5.01
C PHE A 556 -5.98 -3.41 5.28
N LEU A 557 -6.63 -4.42 4.67
CA LEU A 557 -6.26 -5.82 4.85
C LEU A 557 -5.52 -6.38 3.63
N PRO A 558 -4.74 -7.47 3.79
CA PRO A 558 -4.14 -8.16 2.67
C PRO A 558 -5.19 -8.62 1.65
N ALA A 559 -4.81 -8.70 0.37
CA ALA A 559 -5.70 -9.04 -0.74
C ALA A 559 -6.48 -10.38 -0.56
N GLY A 560 -5.99 -11.30 0.28
CA GLY A 560 -6.68 -12.54 0.63
C GLY A 560 -8.01 -12.35 1.40
N TYR A 561 -8.27 -11.15 1.92
CA TYR A 561 -9.49 -10.81 2.65
C TYR A 561 -10.60 -10.21 1.77
N LEU A 562 -10.31 -9.85 0.51
CA LEU A 562 -11.27 -9.17 -0.38
C LEU A 562 -12.59 -9.92 -0.57
N GLU A 563 -12.54 -11.25 -0.60
CA GLU A 563 -13.71 -12.12 -0.82
C GLU A 563 -14.26 -12.73 0.48
N LYS A 564 -13.66 -12.40 1.63
CA LYS A 564 -14.12 -12.89 2.93
C LYS A 564 -15.35 -12.10 3.37
N ASP A 565 -16.24 -12.76 4.11
CA ASP A 565 -17.39 -12.10 4.69
C ASP A 565 -17.06 -11.44 6.04
N LEU A 566 -18.03 -10.68 6.54
CA LEU A 566 -17.98 -10.02 7.85
C LEU A 566 -17.76 -11.00 9.01
N SER A 567 -18.19 -12.26 8.87
CA SER A 567 -18.06 -13.24 9.96
C SER A 567 -16.59 -13.62 10.18
N VAL A 568 -15.84 -13.80 9.09
CA VAL A 568 -14.41 -14.09 9.13
C VAL A 568 -13.63 -12.93 9.74
N THR A 569 -13.86 -11.70 9.28
CA THR A 569 -13.16 -10.52 9.85
C THR A 569 -13.54 -10.25 11.29
N ARG A 570 -14.79 -10.53 11.67
CA ARG A 570 -15.22 -10.44 13.07
C ARG A 570 -14.46 -11.43 13.96
N ASP A 571 -14.32 -12.66 13.52
CA ASP A 571 -13.63 -13.71 14.28
C ASP A 571 -12.12 -13.50 14.32
N CYS A 572 -11.55 -12.96 13.24
CA CYS A 572 -10.15 -12.58 13.20
C CYS A 572 -9.91 -11.34 14.08
N PHE A 573 -10.56 -10.20 13.79
CA PHE A 573 -10.17 -8.89 14.31
C PHE A 573 -11.13 -8.30 15.33
N TYR A 574 -12.45 -8.35 15.10
CA TYR A 574 -13.39 -7.55 15.91
C TYR A 574 -13.69 -8.12 17.29
N LYS A 575 -13.47 -9.43 17.50
CA LYS A 575 -13.65 -10.07 18.80
C LYS A 575 -12.45 -9.95 19.73
N ILE A 576 -11.28 -9.52 19.22
CA ILE A 576 -10.08 -9.42 20.06
C ILE A 576 -10.29 -8.29 21.08
N PRO A 577 -9.95 -8.50 22.37
CA PRO A 577 -9.99 -7.43 23.35
C PRO A 577 -8.94 -6.35 23.04
N VAL A 578 -9.34 -5.08 23.15
CA VAL A 578 -8.49 -3.92 22.90
C VAL A 578 -8.49 -3.01 24.12
N LYS A 579 -7.31 -2.78 24.71
CA LYS A 579 -7.13 -1.78 25.76
C LYS A 579 -6.97 -0.40 25.12
N LEU A 580 -7.84 0.54 25.46
CA LEU A 580 -7.72 1.94 25.08
C LEU A 580 -6.95 2.68 26.19
N ILE A 581 -5.87 3.35 25.80
CA ILE A 581 -5.05 4.19 26.67
C ILE A 581 -5.09 5.60 26.11
N THR A 582 -5.71 6.51 26.84
CA THR A 582 -5.86 7.90 26.42
C THR A 582 -4.70 8.74 26.92
N SER A 583 -4.15 9.60 26.05
CA SER A 583 -3.18 10.62 26.43
C SER A 583 -3.60 11.98 25.87
N GLN A 584 -2.77 13.02 26.03
CA GLN A 584 -3.10 14.39 25.61
C GLN A 584 -3.54 14.46 24.13
N ASN A 585 -2.75 13.88 23.21
CA ASN A 585 -2.96 14.04 21.76
C ASN A 585 -3.29 12.73 21.03
N LYS A 586 -3.26 11.58 21.70
CA LYS A 586 -3.48 10.26 21.09
C LYS A 586 -4.31 9.34 21.96
N ILE A 587 -5.09 8.47 21.32
CA ILE A 587 -5.79 7.33 21.89
C ILE A 587 -5.09 6.08 21.36
N ARG A 588 -4.33 5.39 22.21
CA ARG A 588 -3.66 4.13 21.86
C ARG A 588 -4.65 2.98 22.01
N ALA A 589 -4.95 2.30 20.90
CA ALA A 589 -5.76 1.10 20.84
C ALA A 589 -4.83 -0.12 20.78
N ARG A 590 -4.54 -0.70 21.96
CA ARG A 590 -3.65 -1.85 22.12
C ARG A 590 -4.44 -3.14 22.10
N THR A 591 -4.33 -3.89 21.01
CA THR A 591 -4.99 -5.18 20.81
C THR A 591 -4.24 -6.26 21.60
N LEU A 592 -4.95 -6.96 22.49
CA LEU A 592 -4.39 -7.96 23.40
C LEU A 592 -4.54 -9.37 22.80
N VAL A 593 -3.45 -9.91 22.24
CA VAL A 593 -3.43 -11.21 21.54
C VAL A 593 -2.74 -12.30 22.36
N SER A 594 -3.10 -13.56 22.11
CA SER A 594 -2.35 -14.71 22.64
C SER A 594 -1.08 -14.98 21.83
N GLN A 595 -0.11 -15.69 22.40
CA GLN A 595 1.15 -16.03 21.71
C GLN A 595 0.94 -16.92 20.47
N ASP A 596 -0.15 -17.68 20.42
CA ASP A 596 -0.54 -18.59 19.35
C ASP A 596 -1.54 -17.97 18.35
N TYR A 597 -1.76 -16.64 18.42
CA TYR A 597 -2.73 -15.97 17.56
C TYR A 597 -2.30 -16.02 16.08
N GLN A 598 -3.01 -16.85 15.30
CA GLN A 598 -2.63 -17.23 13.93
C GLN A 598 -2.61 -16.06 12.93
N PHE A 599 -3.32 -14.97 13.21
CA PHE A 599 -3.46 -13.82 12.31
C PHE A 599 -2.61 -12.61 12.76
N LEU A 600 -1.59 -12.82 13.59
CA LEU A 600 -0.76 -11.73 14.13
C LEU A 600 -0.19 -10.82 13.02
N LYS A 601 0.37 -11.40 11.95
CA LYS A 601 0.95 -10.63 10.83
C LYS A 601 -0.10 -9.79 10.09
N ASP A 602 -1.30 -10.33 9.90
CA ASP A 602 -2.39 -9.61 9.23
C ASP A 602 -2.91 -8.46 10.11
N LEU A 603 -2.93 -8.66 11.44
CA LEU A 603 -3.27 -7.63 12.42
C LEU A 603 -2.20 -6.53 12.48
N GLU A 604 -0.92 -6.87 12.43
CA GLU A 604 0.18 -5.91 12.39
C GLU A 604 0.14 -5.07 11.10
N TYR A 605 -0.08 -5.72 9.96
CA TYR A 605 -0.31 -5.04 8.69
C TYR A 605 -1.51 -4.08 8.79
N LEU A 606 -2.63 -4.55 9.33
CA LEU A 606 -3.83 -3.74 9.54
C LEU A 606 -3.56 -2.50 10.39
N ASN A 607 -2.92 -2.68 11.56
CA ASN A 607 -2.56 -1.60 12.46
C ASN A 607 -1.67 -0.56 11.76
N CYS A 608 -0.70 -1.03 10.97
CA CYS A 608 0.16 -0.15 10.18
C CYS A 608 -0.66 0.69 9.18
N ARG A 609 -1.54 0.06 8.39
CA ARG A 609 -2.37 0.78 7.40
C ARG A 609 -3.33 1.78 8.07
N LEU A 610 -3.90 1.44 9.22
CA LEU A 610 -4.76 2.36 9.98
C LEU A 610 -3.99 3.58 10.52
N ASN A 611 -2.79 3.37 11.06
CA ASN A 611 -1.95 4.46 11.58
C ASN A 611 -1.51 5.42 10.47
N GLU A 612 -1.20 4.91 9.28
CA GLU A 612 -0.89 5.74 8.12
C GLU A 612 -2.03 6.67 7.74
N ARG A 613 -3.30 6.31 7.98
CA ARG A 613 -4.45 7.19 7.69
C ARG A 613 -4.61 8.36 8.66
N GLN A 614 -3.86 8.41 9.76
CA GLN A 614 -3.91 9.49 10.74
C GLN A 614 -5.35 9.81 11.23
N ILE A 615 -6.09 8.77 11.59
CA ILE A 615 -7.52 8.87 11.94
C ILE A 615 -7.69 9.66 13.24
N ASN A 616 -8.43 10.77 13.20
CA ASN A 616 -8.74 11.57 14.39
C ASN A 616 -10.12 11.21 14.95
N ALA A 617 -10.20 11.03 16.27
CA ALA A 617 -11.46 10.96 16.98
C ALA A 617 -12.21 12.30 16.91
N ALA A 618 -13.50 12.30 17.25
CA ALA A 618 -14.29 13.54 17.38
C ALA A 618 -13.68 14.57 18.37
N THR A 619 -12.85 14.12 19.31
CA THR A 619 -12.13 15.00 20.25
C THR A 619 -10.88 15.63 19.64
N GLY A 620 -10.56 15.36 18.36
CA GLY A 620 -9.32 15.78 17.70
C GLY A 620 -8.09 14.96 18.07
N LYS A 621 -8.22 13.93 18.92
CA LYS A 621 -7.11 13.04 19.30
C LYS A 621 -6.86 12.00 18.21
N LEU A 622 -5.60 11.72 17.93
CA LEU A 622 -5.18 10.71 16.94
C LEU A 622 -5.41 9.29 17.48
N PHE A 623 -6.06 8.42 16.71
CA PHE A 623 -6.05 6.98 16.99
C PHE A 623 -4.72 6.37 16.58
N TRP A 624 -4.17 5.54 17.46
CA TRP A 624 -2.95 4.78 17.22
C TRP A 624 -3.14 3.31 17.58
N PHE A 625 -3.02 2.42 16.61
CA PHE A 625 -3.23 1.00 16.75
C PHE A 625 -1.91 0.26 16.94
N GLU A 626 -1.88 -0.65 17.91
CA GLU A 626 -0.74 -1.53 18.19
C GLU A 626 -1.21 -2.89 18.69
N SER A 627 -0.39 -3.93 18.53
CA SER A 627 -0.60 -5.26 19.09
C SER A 627 0.32 -5.47 20.29
N ALA A 628 -0.18 -6.20 21.29
CA ALA A 628 0.63 -6.66 22.43
C ALA A 628 0.18 -8.06 22.86
N PHE A 629 1.13 -8.88 23.30
CA PHE A 629 0.80 -10.16 23.92
C PHE A 629 0.17 -9.94 25.31
N LYS A 630 -0.80 -10.79 25.65
CA LYS A 630 -1.49 -10.80 26.96
C LYS A 630 -0.57 -11.11 28.12
#